data_AF-A0A3C2BUW8-F1
#
_entry.id   AF-A0A3C2BUW8-F1
#
_cell.length_a   1.000
_cell.length_b   1.000
_cell.length_c   1.000
_cell.angle_alpha   90.00
_cell.angle_beta   90.00
_cell.angle_gamma   90.00
#
_symmetry.space_group_name_H-M   'P 1'
#
loop_
_entity.id
_entity.type
_entity.pdbx_description
1 polymer ?
#
loop_
_entity_poly.entity_id
_entity_poly.type
_entity_poly.pdbx_seq_one_letter_code
_entity_poly.pdbx_strand_id
1 'polypeptide(L)'
;NANIGNSAVTSSIAEEVDKLQWATQWGADTVMDLSTGDDIHTTREWLIRNSPVPIGTVPIYQALEKVNGEANKLTWEIYRDTVIEQCEQGVDYMTIHAGVLLRYVPLTADRVTGIVSRGGAIMAGWCLAHHEENFLYTH
;
A
#
# COMPACT_ATOMS: atom_id res chain seq x y z
N ASN A 1 9.14 13.56 -0.46
CA ASN A 1 7.96 12.69 -0.28
C ASN A 1 7.35 12.89 1.10
N ALA A 2 6.05 13.16 1.18
CA ALA A 2 5.29 13.14 2.44
C ALA A 2 4.29 11.97 2.43
N ASN A 3 4.18 11.24 3.54
CA ASN A 3 3.21 10.15 3.68
C ASN A 3 1.98 10.67 4.42
N ILE A 4 0.81 10.47 3.82
CA ILE A 4 -0.50 10.75 4.41
C ILE A 4 -1.37 9.48 4.28
N GLY A 5 -2.64 9.57 4.65
CA GLY A 5 -3.59 8.48 4.52
C GLY A 5 -4.42 8.30 5.79
N ASN A 6 -5.65 7.84 5.58
CA ASN A 6 -6.56 7.50 6.67
C ASN A 6 -6.13 6.18 7.35
N SER A 7 -6.68 5.93 8.53
CA SER A 7 -6.64 4.61 9.14
C SER A 7 -8.01 4.26 9.66
N ALA A 8 -8.26 2.98 9.93
CA ALA A 8 -9.50 2.51 10.55
C ALA A 8 -9.88 3.20 11.87
N VAL A 9 -8.97 3.97 12.49
CA VAL A 9 -9.17 4.62 13.79
C VAL A 9 -9.30 6.14 13.68
N THR A 10 -8.78 6.77 12.61
CA THR A 10 -8.66 8.23 12.52
C THR A 10 -8.63 8.74 11.09
N SER A 11 -9.05 9.99 10.94
CA SER A 11 -9.01 10.82 9.72
C SER A 11 -10.23 10.72 8.82
N SER A 12 -10.51 11.81 8.11
CA SER A 12 -11.58 11.94 7.11
C SER A 12 -11.00 12.38 5.77
N ILE A 13 -11.78 12.24 4.69
CA ILE A 13 -11.38 12.70 3.35
C ILE A 13 -10.94 14.19 3.37
N ALA A 14 -11.66 15.04 4.09
CA ALA A 14 -11.32 16.46 4.20
C ALA A 14 -9.96 16.68 4.88
N GLU A 15 -9.70 15.96 5.98
CA GLU A 15 -8.41 16.04 6.67
C GLU A 15 -7.26 15.53 5.80
N GLU A 16 -7.47 14.50 4.97
CA GLU A 16 -6.44 14.01 4.06
C GLU A 16 -6.13 15.00 2.94
N VAL A 17 -7.14 15.67 2.38
CA VAL A 17 -6.93 16.75 1.39
C VAL A 17 -6.20 17.94 2.03
N ASP A 18 -6.55 18.32 3.26
CA ASP A 18 -5.85 19.39 3.99
C ASP A 18 -4.38 19.02 4.23
N LYS A 19 -4.09 17.76 4.60
CA LYS A 19 -2.70 17.27 4.76
C LYS A 19 -1.92 17.31 3.45
N LEU A 20 -2.54 16.97 2.32
CA LEU A 20 -1.92 17.07 1.00
C LEU A 20 -1.53 18.52 0.67
N GLN A 21 -2.46 19.46 0.83
CA GLN A 21 -2.21 20.88 0.58
C GLN A 21 -1.13 21.42 1.53
N TRP A 22 -1.19 21.05 2.80
CA TRP A 22 -0.20 21.46 3.79
C TRP A 22 1.19 20.91 3.45
N ALA A 23 1.31 19.62 3.15
CA ALA A 23 2.58 18.98 2.81
C ALA A 23 3.22 19.62 1.57
N THR A 24 2.43 19.84 0.51
CA THR A 24 2.90 20.47 -0.73
C THR A 24 3.27 21.93 -0.54
N GLN A 25 2.50 22.69 0.25
CA GLN A 25 2.83 24.08 0.63
C GLN A 25 4.20 24.18 1.31
N TRP A 26 4.55 23.19 2.15
CA TRP A 26 5.83 23.13 2.86
C TRP A 26 6.94 22.39 2.09
N GLY A 27 6.74 22.10 0.81
CA GLY A 27 7.80 21.63 -0.10
C GLY A 27 7.88 20.11 -0.31
N ALA A 28 6.80 19.36 -0.06
CA ALA A 28 6.78 17.95 -0.45
C ALA A 28 6.69 17.80 -1.98
N ASP A 29 7.73 17.26 -2.63
CA ASP A 29 7.78 17.05 -4.09
C ASP A 29 6.87 15.92 -4.60
N THR A 30 6.52 14.99 -3.71
CA THR A 30 5.62 13.85 -3.96
C THR A 30 4.86 13.55 -2.68
N VAL A 31 3.70 12.93 -2.81
CA VAL A 31 2.92 12.44 -1.68
C VAL A 31 2.59 10.97 -1.88
N MET A 32 2.55 10.19 -0.80
CA MET A 32 1.98 8.85 -0.84
C MET A 32 0.69 8.79 -0.03
N ASP A 33 -0.34 8.24 -0.65
CA ASP A 33 -1.54 7.80 0.05
C ASP A 33 -1.30 6.39 0.61
N LEU A 34 -1.14 6.30 1.93
CA LEU A 34 -0.95 5.06 2.69
C LEU A 34 -2.21 4.67 3.47
N SER A 35 -3.38 5.15 3.02
CA SER A 35 -4.69 4.87 3.61
C SER A 35 -4.93 3.38 3.84
N THR A 36 -5.59 3.07 4.97
CA THR A 36 -5.99 1.72 5.39
C THR A 36 -7.36 1.74 6.04
N GLY A 37 -8.12 0.66 5.91
CA GLY A 37 -9.52 0.60 6.36
C GLY A 37 -10.51 1.11 5.31
N ASP A 38 -11.55 1.82 5.76
CA ASP A 38 -12.67 2.23 4.91
C ASP A 38 -12.33 3.38 3.94
N ASP A 39 -13.10 3.46 2.86
CA ASP A 39 -13.08 4.56 1.88
C ASP A 39 -11.71 4.85 1.22
N ILE A 40 -10.80 3.87 1.14
CA ILE A 40 -9.49 4.02 0.50
C ILE A 40 -9.63 4.54 -0.94
N HIS A 41 -10.53 3.94 -1.73
CA HIS A 41 -10.76 4.35 -3.13
C HIS A 41 -11.22 5.81 -3.23
N THR A 42 -12.23 6.17 -2.44
CA THR A 42 -12.84 7.51 -2.43
C THR A 42 -11.85 8.57 -1.95
N THR A 43 -11.13 8.28 -0.86
CA THR A 43 -10.10 9.17 -0.30
C THR A 43 -9.03 9.46 -1.35
N ARG A 44 -8.52 8.41 -2.01
CA ARG A 44 -7.51 8.56 -3.05
C ARG A 44 -8.00 9.35 -4.26
N GLU A 45 -9.26 9.20 -4.67
CA GLU A 45 -9.83 9.98 -5.77
C GLU A 45 -9.77 11.48 -5.45
N TRP A 46 -10.16 11.88 -4.24
CA TRP A 46 -10.06 13.27 -3.80
C TRP A 46 -8.60 13.75 -3.76
N LEU A 47 -7.68 12.93 -3.27
CA LEU A 47 -6.25 13.28 -3.25
C LEU A 47 -5.70 13.50 -4.66
N ILE A 48 -5.93 12.56 -5.58
CA ILE A 48 -5.42 12.65 -6.96
C ILE A 48 -5.99 13.87 -7.69
N ARG A 49 -7.29 14.15 -7.55
CA ARG A 49 -7.92 15.30 -8.23
C ARG A 49 -7.50 16.65 -7.68
N ASN A 50 -6.93 16.70 -6.48
CA ASN A 50 -6.48 17.93 -5.83
C ASN A 50 -4.96 18.04 -5.68
N SER A 51 -4.20 17.04 -6.16
CA SER A 51 -2.74 17.03 -6.01
C SER A 51 -2.06 17.77 -7.16
N PRO A 52 -1.19 18.76 -6.87
CA PRO A 52 -0.30 19.34 -7.87
C PRO A 52 1.01 18.54 -8.06
N VAL A 53 1.22 17.47 -7.27
CA VAL A 53 2.44 16.65 -7.27
C VAL A 53 2.13 15.16 -7.47
N PRO A 54 3.12 14.34 -7.88
CA PRO A 54 2.91 12.91 -8.03
C PRO A 54 2.40 12.22 -6.76
N ILE A 55 1.39 11.36 -6.92
CA ILE A 55 0.80 10.52 -5.89
C ILE A 55 1.29 9.09 -6.03
N GLY A 56 1.86 8.55 -4.96
CA GLY A 56 2.24 7.16 -4.84
C GLY A 56 1.34 6.35 -3.93
N THR A 57 1.34 5.03 -4.11
CA THR A 57 0.59 4.10 -3.26
C THR A 57 1.40 2.84 -2.93
N VAL A 58 0.83 2.01 -2.06
CA VAL A 58 1.25 0.62 -1.85
C VAL A 58 0.04 -0.28 -2.14
N PRO A 59 -0.13 -0.79 -3.37
CA PRO A 59 -1.37 -1.47 -3.78
C PRO A 59 -1.77 -2.66 -2.89
N ILE A 60 -0.80 -3.32 -2.25
CA ILE A 60 -1.06 -4.45 -1.36
C ILE A 60 -1.92 -4.07 -0.14
N TYR A 61 -1.95 -2.80 0.29
CA TYR A 61 -2.77 -2.38 1.43
C TYR A 61 -4.26 -2.43 1.07
N GLN A 62 -4.64 -1.87 -0.07
CA GLN A 62 -6.02 -1.97 -0.53
C GLN A 62 -6.40 -3.41 -0.92
N ALA A 63 -5.48 -4.15 -1.54
CA ALA A 63 -5.73 -5.56 -1.85
C ALA A 63 -6.01 -6.39 -0.59
N LEU A 64 -5.32 -6.08 0.52
CA LEU A 64 -5.53 -6.73 1.81
C LEU A 64 -6.92 -6.41 2.39
N GLU A 65 -7.40 -5.17 2.25
CA GLU A 65 -8.77 -4.80 2.66
C GLU A 65 -9.84 -5.55 1.85
N LYS A 66 -9.61 -5.77 0.54
CA LYS A 66 -10.52 -6.58 -0.31
C LYS A 66 -10.66 -8.02 0.17
N VAL A 67 -9.75 -8.51 1.01
CA VAL A 67 -9.80 -9.83 1.65
C VAL A 67 -9.96 -9.75 3.18
N ASN A 68 -10.51 -8.65 3.69
CA ASN A 68 -10.80 -8.45 5.12
C ASN A 68 -9.59 -8.63 6.05
N GLY A 69 -8.40 -8.21 5.62
CA GLY A 69 -7.20 -8.32 6.45
C GLY A 69 -6.52 -9.70 6.44
N GLU A 70 -7.11 -10.69 5.77
CA GLU A 70 -6.60 -12.06 5.75
C GLU A 70 -5.53 -12.22 4.67
N ALA A 71 -4.26 -12.02 5.06
CA ALA A 71 -3.13 -12.05 4.12
C ALA A 71 -3.08 -13.34 3.29
N ASN A 72 -3.42 -14.50 3.86
CA ASN A 72 -3.46 -15.79 3.16
C ASN A 72 -4.58 -15.91 2.10
N LYS A 73 -5.53 -14.97 2.03
CA LYS A 73 -6.56 -14.95 0.99
C LYS A 73 -6.19 -14.09 -0.22
N LEU A 74 -5.05 -13.39 -0.16
CA LEU A 74 -4.55 -12.62 -1.31
C LEU A 74 -4.24 -13.55 -2.48
N THR A 75 -4.61 -13.12 -3.69
CA THR A 75 -4.21 -13.77 -4.95
C THR A 75 -3.68 -12.73 -5.92
N TRP A 76 -3.01 -13.20 -6.97
CA TRP A 76 -2.56 -12.33 -8.07
C TRP A 76 -3.73 -11.56 -8.69
N GLU A 77 -4.88 -12.19 -8.89
CA GLU A 77 -6.06 -11.56 -9.52
C GLU A 77 -6.56 -10.36 -8.69
N ILE A 78 -6.66 -10.52 -7.37
CA ILE A 78 -7.08 -9.44 -6.47
C ILE A 78 -6.08 -8.28 -6.52
N TYR A 79 -4.79 -8.61 -6.54
CA TYR A 79 -3.73 -7.60 -6.63
C TYR A 79 -3.75 -6.89 -7.99
N ARG A 80 -3.83 -7.63 -9.10
CA ARG A 80 -3.92 -7.12 -10.47
C ARG A 80 -5.09 -6.15 -10.61
N ASP A 81 -6.27 -6.53 -10.16
CA ASP A 81 -7.47 -5.70 -10.25
C ASP A 81 -7.31 -4.42 -9.41
N THR A 82 -6.61 -4.51 -8.27
CA THR A 82 -6.25 -3.34 -7.45
C THR A 82 -5.27 -2.40 -8.15
N VAL A 83 -4.26 -2.96 -8.85
CA VAL A 83 -3.32 -2.17 -9.66
C VAL A 83 -4.05 -1.45 -10.79
N ILE A 84 -4.91 -2.15 -11.54
CA ILE A 84 -5.69 -1.56 -12.64
C ILE A 84 -6.55 -0.41 -12.12
N GLU A 85 -7.29 -0.63 -11.03
CA GLU A 85 -8.13 0.39 -10.39
C GLU A 85 -7.32 1.65 -10.02
N GLN A 86 -6.14 1.48 -9.43
CA GLN A 86 -5.27 2.61 -9.06
C GLN A 86 -4.66 3.33 -10.28
N CYS A 87 -4.31 2.58 -11.32
CA CYS A 87 -3.85 3.16 -12.59
C CYS A 87 -4.94 4.00 -13.25
N GLU A 88 -6.19 3.53 -13.25
CA GLU A 88 -7.34 4.26 -13.83
C GLU A 88 -7.63 5.57 -13.08
N GLN A 89 -7.40 5.61 -11.77
CA GLN A 89 -7.52 6.86 -11.00
C GLN A 89 -6.42 7.87 -11.36
N GLY A 90 -5.21 7.38 -11.67
CA GLY A 90 -4.06 8.22 -12.02
C GLY A 90 -2.94 8.21 -10.99
N VAL A 91 -2.74 7.10 -10.27
CA VAL A 91 -1.56 6.93 -9.40
C VAL A 91 -0.28 6.96 -10.24
N ASP A 92 0.69 7.78 -9.84
CA ASP A 92 1.93 8.01 -10.60
C ASP A 92 3.00 6.94 -10.35
N TYR A 93 3.06 6.37 -9.14
CA TYR A 93 4.01 5.31 -8.81
C TYR A 93 3.50 4.34 -7.74
N MET A 94 3.97 3.09 -7.80
CA MET A 94 3.55 2.03 -6.89
C MET A 94 4.76 1.42 -6.18
N THR A 95 4.67 1.31 -4.86
CA THR A 95 5.63 0.53 -4.08
C THR A 95 5.20 -0.94 -4.08
N ILE A 96 5.99 -1.78 -4.76
CA ILE A 96 5.72 -3.21 -4.92
C ILE A 96 6.78 -4.03 -4.19
N HIS A 97 6.36 -4.92 -3.30
CA HIS A 97 7.24 -5.72 -2.45
C HIS A 97 7.67 -7.05 -3.12
N ALA A 98 7.94 -7.02 -4.43
CA ALA A 98 8.32 -8.19 -5.22
C ALA A 98 9.68 -8.81 -4.80
N GLY A 99 10.52 -8.05 -4.09
CA GLY A 99 11.81 -8.53 -3.57
C GLY A 99 11.72 -9.38 -2.30
N VAL A 100 10.53 -9.54 -1.70
CA VAL A 100 10.33 -10.37 -0.50
C VAL A 100 10.15 -11.81 -0.94
N LEU A 101 11.24 -12.48 -1.23
CA LEU A 101 11.24 -13.87 -1.74
C LEU A 101 11.11 -14.86 -0.59
N LEU A 102 10.45 -16.00 -0.82
CA LEU A 102 10.21 -17.04 0.19
C LEU A 102 11.51 -17.43 0.91
N ARG A 103 12.58 -17.65 0.14
CA ARG A 103 13.90 -18.02 0.67
C ARG A 103 14.57 -16.95 1.54
N TYR A 104 14.12 -15.69 1.47
CA TYR A 104 14.66 -14.60 2.27
C TYR A 104 13.93 -14.42 3.60
N VAL A 105 12.71 -14.93 3.74
CA VAL A 105 11.93 -14.81 4.99
C VAL A 105 12.68 -15.40 6.19
N PRO A 106 13.27 -16.62 6.13
CA PRO A 106 14.02 -17.19 7.25
C PRO A 106 15.25 -16.37 7.67
N LEU A 107 15.86 -15.61 6.75
CA LEU A 107 17.01 -14.75 7.05
C LEU A 107 16.68 -13.60 8.02
N THR A 108 15.39 -13.40 8.30
CA THR A 108 14.90 -12.36 9.23
C THR A 108 14.65 -12.88 10.64
N ALA A 109 14.77 -14.20 10.88
CA ALA A 109 14.42 -14.84 12.15
C ALA A 109 15.20 -14.29 13.35
N ASP A 110 16.48 -13.99 13.18
CA ASP A 110 17.36 -13.51 14.25
C ASP A 110 17.44 -11.97 14.34
N ARG A 111 16.60 -11.25 13.58
CA ARG A 111 16.55 -9.78 13.69
C ARG A 111 15.88 -9.38 14.99
N VAL A 112 16.48 -8.40 15.68
CA VAL A 112 15.94 -7.81 16.92
C VAL A 112 14.48 -7.34 16.77
N THR A 113 14.12 -6.79 15.60
CA THR A 113 12.79 -6.21 15.33
C THR A 113 12.06 -6.89 14.16
N GLY A 114 12.55 -8.03 13.67
CA GLY A 114 11.92 -8.78 12.58
C GLY A 114 11.75 -8.00 11.26
N ILE A 115 10.57 -8.16 10.64
CA ILE A 115 10.18 -7.46 9.40
C ILE A 115 9.28 -6.28 9.77
N VAL A 116 9.83 -5.05 9.66
CA VAL A 116 9.14 -3.81 10.03
C VAL A 116 8.40 -3.13 8.86
N SER A 117 8.61 -3.59 7.63
CA SER A 117 7.82 -3.14 6.49
C SER A 117 6.43 -3.78 6.55
N ARG A 118 5.37 -2.96 6.57
CA ARG A 118 3.98 -3.45 6.54
C ARG A 118 3.73 -4.32 5.30
N GLY A 119 4.03 -3.81 4.10
CA GLY A 119 3.86 -4.58 2.86
C GLY A 119 4.75 -5.83 2.80
N GLY A 120 5.97 -5.73 3.33
CA GLY A 120 6.88 -6.87 3.40
C GLY A 120 6.41 -7.96 4.36
N ALA A 121 5.85 -7.58 5.51
CA ALA A 121 5.29 -8.52 6.48
C ALA A 121 4.04 -9.23 5.92
N ILE A 122 3.19 -8.52 5.17
CA ILE A 122 2.04 -9.11 4.45
C ILE A 122 2.52 -10.19 3.48
N MET A 123 3.51 -9.86 2.63
CA MET A 123 4.03 -10.82 1.65
C MET A 123 4.76 -12.00 2.30
N ALA A 124 5.53 -11.77 3.37
CA ALA A 124 6.17 -12.83 4.13
C ALA A 124 5.12 -13.78 4.73
N GLY A 125 4.05 -13.23 5.33
CA GLY A 125 2.94 -14.01 5.86
C GLY A 125 2.24 -14.86 4.79
N TRP A 126 1.97 -14.28 3.61
CA TRP A 126 1.39 -14.99 2.47
C TRP A 126 2.30 -16.14 1.99
N CYS A 127 3.61 -15.88 1.82
CA CYS A 127 4.58 -16.89 1.37
C CYS A 127 4.67 -18.05 2.36
N LEU A 128 4.69 -17.77 3.67
CA LEU A 128 4.75 -18.81 4.70
C LEU A 128 3.45 -19.62 4.80
N ALA A 129 2.29 -18.99 4.58
CA ALA A 129 1.00 -19.67 4.64
C ALA A 129 0.81 -20.70 3.51
N HIS A 130 1.33 -20.42 2.32
CA HIS A 130 1.21 -21.30 1.15
C HIS A 130 2.46 -22.14 0.90
N HIS A 131 3.60 -21.76 1.49
CA HIS A 131 4.91 -22.28 1.12
C HIS A 131 5.23 -22.12 -0.37
N GLU A 132 4.81 -20.99 -0.94
CA GLU A 132 4.97 -20.63 -2.35
C GLU A 132 5.82 -19.36 -2.50
N GLU A 133 6.40 -19.17 -3.70
CA GLU A 133 7.15 -17.95 -4.02
C GLU A 133 6.21 -16.75 -4.16
N ASN A 134 6.69 -15.58 -3.78
CA ASN A 134 5.94 -14.33 -3.79
C ASN A 134 5.24 -14.08 -5.14
N PHE A 135 3.90 -14.00 -5.13
CA PHE A 135 3.14 -13.81 -6.37
C PHE A 135 3.41 -12.48 -7.08
N LEU A 136 3.92 -11.46 -6.37
CA LEU A 136 4.37 -10.19 -6.95
C LEU A 136 5.71 -10.30 -7.67
N TYR A 137 6.47 -11.36 -7.40
CA TYR A 137 7.72 -11.66 -8.10
C TYR A 137 7.47 -12.49 -9.36
N THR A 138 6.47 -13.37 -9.32
CA THR A 138 6.18 -14.31 -10.41
C THR A 138 5.30 -13.73 -11.52
N HIS A 139 4.74 -12.52 -11.32
CA HIS A 139 3.89 -11.78 -12.25
C HIS A 139 4.34 -10.32 -12.33
#